data_AF-A0A533VDZ6-F1
#
_entry.id   AF-A0A533VDZ6-F1
#
_cell.length_a   1.000
_cell.length_b   1.000
_cell.length_c   1.000
_cell.angle_alpha   90.00
_cell.angle_beta   90.00
_cell.angle_gamma   90.00
#
_symmetry.space_group_name_H-M   'P 1'
#
loop_
_entity.id
_entity.type
_entity.pdbx_description
1 polymer ?
#
loop_
_entity_poly.entity_id
_entity_poly.type
_entity_poly.pdbx_seq_one_letter_code
_entity_poly.pdbx_strand_id
1 'polypeptide(L)'
;MIISDSYMGIFIPRDFSYRVLNFINGKTNLPFTQKDELVASFYIFGKDHRVNGQLEITNVKDIARKTMDQVASQVRIYANNPINMNQEMLRENFNKRSMQILIDSNSKNSNKKVNFDITKRISKDPTILSECYAWHLAYYKQDYFFKLFNPLQGIDLPADLVEQLEGRMLLLGFNVKDSAKLPYDDPIIPFLYWLKEWAG
;
A
#
# COMPACT_ATOMS: atom_id res chain seq x y z
N MET A 1 -15.85 9.93 -6.95
CA MET A 1 -14.57 10.68 -7.08
C MET A 1 -13.46 9.63 -7.17
N ILE A 2 -12.57 9.65 -8.16
CA ILE A 2 -11.57 8.58 -8.36
C ILE A 2 -10.68 8.34 -7.12
N ILE A 3 -10.47 9.37 -6.29
CA ILE A 3 -9.76 9.26 -5.01
C ILE A 3 -10.50 8.32 -4.02
N SER A 4 -11.84 8.39 -3.94
CA SER A 4 -12.63 7.46 -3.12
C SER A 4 -12.76 6.07 -3.76
N ASP A 5 -12.35 5.94 -5.02
CA ASP A 5 -12.35 4.71 -5.81
C ASP A 5 -10.91 4.18 -6.03
N SER A 6 -10.10 4.29 -4.97
CA SER A 6 -8.72 3.82 -4.95
C SER A 6 -8.44 2.93 -3.74
N TYR A 7 -7.58 1.94 -3.93
CA TYR A 7 -7.20 0.99 -2.89
C TYR A 7 -5.69 0.83 -2.85
N MET A 8 -5.10 1.04 -1.66
CA MET A 8 -3.66 0.93 -1.43
C MET A 8 -3.37 -0.24 -0.51
N GLY A 9 -2.24 -0.91 -0.73
CA GLY A 9 -1.73 -1.92 0.18
C GLY A 9 -0.25 -2.20 0.00
N ILE A 10 0.27 -3.08 0.87
CA ILE A 10 1.60 -3.68 0.75
C ILE A 10 1.40 -5.17 0.50
N PHE A 11 2.04 -5.69 -0.54
CA PHE A 11 1.89 -7.07 -0.96
C PHE A 11 3.16 -7.91 -0.76
N ILE A 12 4.30 -7.25 -0.55
CA ILE A 12 5.55 -7.87 -0.13
C ILE A 12 6.14 -7.09 1.05
N PRO A 13 6.55 -7.76 2.14
CA PRO A 13 6.37 -9.19 2.42
C PRO A 13 4.91 -9.55 2.75
N ARG A 14 4.54 -10.83 2.62
CA ARG A 14 3.14 -11.29 2.78
C ARG A 14 2.59 -11.10 4.19
N ASP A 15 3.46 -11.17 5.19
CA ASP A 15 3.13 -11.01 6.60
C ASP A 15 3.20 -9.55 7.07
N PHE A 16 3.36 -8.57 6.16
CA PHE A 16 3.55 -7.16 6.54
C PHE A 16 2.43 -6.63 7.43
N SER A 17 1.15 -6.89 7.10
CA SER A 17 0.02 -6.51 7.94
C SER A 17 0.10 -7.10 9.36
N TYR A 18 0.62 -8.32 9.51
CA TYR A 18 0.84 -8.93 10.82
C TYR A 18 1.97 -8.23 11.59
N ARG A 19 3.07 -7.87 10.92
CA ARG A 19 4.18 -7.11 11.53
C ARG A 19 3.71 -5.74 12.04
N VAL A 20 2.90 -5.03 11.24
CA VAL A 20 2.27 -3.76 11.61
C VAL A 20 1.40 -3.91 12.87
N LEU A 21 0.56 -4.95 12.93
CA LEU A 21 -0.28 -5.19 14.11
C LEU A 21 0.52 -5.49 15.36
N ASN A 22 1.59 -6.28 15.26
CA ASN A 22 2.44 -6.57 16.41
C ASN A 22 3.12 -5.30 16.93
N PHE A 23 3.51 -4.38 16.04
CA PHE A 23 4.06 -3.10 16.43
C PHE A 23 3.05 -2.21 17.14
N ILE A 24 1.84 -2.07 16.58
CA ILE A 24 0.76 -1.29 17.21
C ILE A 24 0.48 -1.82 18.63
N ASN A 25 0.45 -3.14 18.79
CA ASN A 25 0.19 -3.80 20.07
C ASN A 25 1.38 -3.83 21.05
N GLY A 26 2.50 -3.15 20.76
CA GLY A 26 3.66 -3.14 21.65
C GLY A 26 4.48 -4.44 21.68
N LYS A 27 4.20 -5.39 20.78
CA LYS A 27 4.85 -6.71 20.75
C LYS A 27 6.17 -6.70 19.99
N THR A 28 6.33 -5.78 19.05
CA THR A 28 7.54 -5.60 18.25
C THR A 28 7.91 -4.11 18.15
N ASN A 29 9.16 -3.88 17.75
CA ASN A 29 9.73 -2.57 17.46
C ASN A 29 10.11 -2.48 15.99
N LEU A 30 10.37 -1.28 15.51
CA LEU A 30 10.90 -1.05 14.16
C LEU A 30 12.40 -1.41 14.08
N PRO A 31 12.94 -1.76 12.89
CA PRO A 31 12.26 -1.87 11.59
C PRO A 31 11.39 -3.14 11.44
N PHE A 32 10.33 -3.09 10.61
CA PHE A 32 9.48 -4.27 10.34
C PHE A 32 10.12 -5.29 9.41
N THR A 33 11.08 -4.84 8.62
CA THR A 33 11.65 -5.54 7.47
C THR A 33 13.15 -5.46 7.57
N GLN A 34 13.84 -6.44 7.00
CA GLN A 34 15.31 -6.39 6.92
C GLN A 34 15.76 -5.43 5.83
N LYS A 35 17.02 -4.98 5.90
CA LYS A 35 17.59 -4.05 4.92
C LYS A 35 17.44 -4.57 3.50
N ASP A 36 17.77 -5.83 3.27
CA ASP A 36 17.78 -6.43 1.93
C ASP A 36 16.44 -7.10 1.57
N GLU A 37 15.41 -6.94 2.41
CA GLU A 37 14.08 -7.47 2.15
C GLU A 37 13.38 -6.58 1.12
N LEU A 38 12.85 -7.20 0.05
CA LEU A 38 12.01 -6.52 -0.92
C LEU A 38 10.70 -6.10 -0.25
N VAL A 39 10.34 -4.82 -0.39
CA VAL A 39 9.08 -4.26 0.07
C VAL A 39 8.37 -3.66 -1.12
N ALA A 40 7.14 -4.08 -1.34
CA ALA A 40 6.36 -3.68 -2.50
C ALA A 40 4.96 -3.20 -2.10
N SER A 41 4.62 -1.99 -2.54
CA SER A 41 3.32 -1.37 -2.36
C SER A 41 2.54 -1.31 -3.67
N PHE A 42 1.23 -1.26 -3.59
CA PHE A 42 0.36 -1.10 -4.75
C PHE A 42 -0.71 -0.04 -4.49
N TYR A 43 -1.19 0.58 -5.57
CA TYR A 43 -2.38 1.41 -5.61
C TYR A 43 -3.22 1.00 -6.82
N ILE A 44 -4.44 0.56 -6.58
CA ILE A 44 -5.44 0.27 -7.62
C ILE A 44 -6.33 1.49 -7.76
N PHE A 45 -6.55 1.96 -8.98
CA PHE A 45 -7.45 3.06 -9.31
C PHE A 45 -8.62 2.56 -10.17
N GLY A 46 -9.82 3.07 -9.89
CA GLY A 46 -11.06 2.61 -10.54
C GLY A 46 -11.51 1.26 -9.99
N LYS A 47 -11.35 1.03 -8.69
CA LYS A 47 -11.66 -0.25 -8.04
C LYS A 47 -13.11 -0.70 -8.31
N ASP A 48 -14.06 0.21 -8.19
CA ASP A 48 -15.49 -0.05 -8.29
C ASP A 48 -16.01 0.24 -9.71
N HIS A 49 -15.47 1.23 -10.41
CA HIS A 49 -16.01 1.69 -11.71
C HIS A 49 -15.10 1.49 -12.92
N ARG A 50 -13.92 0.89 -12.74
CA ARG A 50 -12.85 0.82 -13.75
C ARG A 50 -12.40 2.24 -14.16
N VAL A 51 -11.47 2.35 -15.09
CA VAL A 51 -10.99 3.62 -15.65
C VAL A 51 -11.30 3.63 -17.14
N ASN A 52 -12.27 4.43 -17.55
CA ASN A 52 -12.80 4.46 -18.90
C ASN A 52 -12.54 5.81 -19.57
N GLY A 53 -11.92 5.75 -20.75
CA GLY A 53 -11.70 6.93 -21.59
C GLY A 53 -10.51 7.81 -21.17
N GLN A 54 -10.13 8.72 -22.06
CA GLN A 54 -8.88 9.46 -21.98
C GLN A 54 -8.83 10.45 -20.80
N LEU A 55 -9.97 11.04 -20.43
CA LEU A 55 -10.05 12.00 -19.33
C LEU A 55 -9.79 11.32 -17.98
N GLU A 56 -10.40 10.17 -17.73
CA GLU A 56 -10.19 9.41 -16.49
C GLU A 56 -8.75 8.90 -16.39
N ILE A 57 -8.19 8.39 -17.48
CA ILE A 57 -6.77 7.99 -17.54
C ILE A 57 -5.85 9.15 -17.17
N THR A 58 -6.12 10.35 -17.69
CA THR A 58 -5.32 11.55 -17.38
C THR A 58 -5.45 11.93 -15.91
N ASN A 59 -6.68 11.93 -15.37
CA ASN A 59 -6.92 12.21 -13.95
C ASN A 59 -6.21 11.20 -13.04
N VAL A 60 -6.25 9.91 -13.38
CA VAL A 60 -5.56 8.86 -12.62
C VAL A 60 -4.05 9.04 -12.67
N LYS A 61 -3.48 9.41 -13.82
CA LYS A 61 -2.04 9.72 -13.95
C LYS A 61 -1.64 10.88 -13.05
N ASP A 62 -2.45 11.92 -12.96
CA ASP A 62 -2.19 13.06 -12.07
C ASP A 62 -2.29 12.67 -10.59
N ILE A 63 -3.27 11.83 -10.22
CA ILE A 63 -3.37 11.28 -8.87
C ILE A 63 -2.15 10.43 -8.56
N ALA A 64 -1.75 9.52 -9.44
CA ALA A 64 -0.57 8.66 -9.28
C ALA A 64 0.70 9.50 -9.11
N ARG A 65 0.87 10.58 -9.88
CA ARG A 65 1.99 11.52 -9.73
C ARG A 65 1.99 12.15 -8.34
N LYS A 66 0.86 12.69 -7.90
CA LYS A 66 0.73 13.28 -6.55
C LYS A 66 1.04 12.27 -5.46
N THR A 67 0.60 11.01 -5.60
CA THR A 67 0.91 9.93 -4.67
C THR A 67 2.42 9.67 -4.59
N MET A 68 3.11 9.59 -5.74
CA MET A 68 4.57 9.43 -5.78
C MET A 68 5.29 10.60 -5.10
N ASP A 69 4.85 11.84 -5.38
CA ASP A 69 5.42 13.05 -4.78
C ASP A 69 5.21 13.09 -3.25
N GLN A 70 4.05 12.65 -2.78
CA GLN A 70 3.74 12.54 -1.35
C GLN A 70 4.65 11.53 -0.67
N VAL A 71 4.82 10.33 -1.22
CA VAL A 71 5.75 9.33 -0.67
C VAL A 71 7.18 9.87 -0.66
N ALA A 72 7.64 10.47 -1.75
CA ALA A 72 8.98 11.04 -1.84
C ALA A 72 9.21 12.16 -0.81
N SER A 73 8.20 13.02 -0.61
CA SER A 73 8.22 14.05 0.43
C SER A 73 8.36 13.42 1.82
N GLN A 74 7.56 12.41 2.13
CA GLN A 74 7.57 11.73 3.43
C GLN A 74 8.90 11.02 3.70
N VAL A 75 9.47 10.34 2.71
CA VAL A 75 10.81 9.74 2.82
C VAL A 75 11.85 10.80 3.17
N ARG A 76 11.83 11.97 2.51
CA ARG A 76 12.76 13.08 2.82
C ARG A 76 12.56 13.62 4.24
N ILE A 77 11.31 13.76 4.70
CA ILE A 77 10.99 14.23 6.05
C ILE A 77 11.59 13.30 7.12
N TYR A 78 11.51 11.98 6.90
CA TYR A 78 12.12 11.00 7.80
C TYR A 78 13.64 10.99 7.68
N ALA A 79 14.19 10.98 6.46
CA ALA A 79 15.64 10.88 6.24
C ALA A 79 16.42 12.09 6.76
N ASN A 80 15.83 13.29 6.73
CA ASN A 80 16.50 14.53 7.10
C ASN A 80 16.43 14.87 8.59
N ASN A 81 15.58 14.20 9.38
CA ASN A 81 15.41 14.50 10.79
C ASN A 81 15.30 13.22 11.63
N PRO A 82 16.35 12.86 12.41
CA PRO A 82 16.31 11.68 13.29
C PRO A 82 15.17 11.69 14.30
N ILE A 83 14.69 12.86 14.73
CA ILE A 83 13.54 12.99 15.64
C ILE A 83 12.26 12.47 14.97
N ASN A 84 12.10 12.68 13.66
CA ASN A 84 10.96 12.18 12.90
C ASN A 84 10.99 10.66 12.74
N MET A 85 12.13 10.02 12.99
CA MET A 85 12.27 8.56 13.01
C MET A 85 12.08 7.96 14.42
N ASN A 86 11.37 8.67 15.31
CA ASN A 86 11.03 8.14 16.63
C ASN A 86 9.90 7.10 16.53
N GLN A 87 10.22 5.84 16.84
CA GLN A 87 9.26 4.75 16.79
C GLN A 87 8.09 4.90 17.77
N GLU A 88 8.29 5.52 18.94
CA GLU A 88 7.21 5.69 19.91
C GLU A 88 6.20 6.74 19.42
N MET A 89 6.69 7.81 18.78
CA MET A 89 5.83 8.78 18.11
C MET A 89 5.05 8.14 16.96
N LEU A 90 5.70 7.27 16.17
CA LEU A 90 5.01 6.52 15.10
C LEU A 90 3.95 5.58 15.67
N ARG A 91 4.26 4.85 16.74
CA ARG A 91 3.31 3.97 17.43
C ARG A 91 2.12 4.76 17.96
N GLU A 92 2.34 5.94 18.53
CA GLU A 92 1.29 6.84 18.99
C GLU A 92 0.38 7.29 17.84
N ASN A 93 0.96 7.67 16.69
CA ASN A 93 0.20 8.04 15.49
C ASN A 93 -0.65 6.88 14.98
N PHE A 94 -0.10 5.66 14.93
CA PHE A 94 -0.84 4.47 14.52
C PHE A 94 -1.96 4.11 15.52
N ASN A 95 -1.74 4.29 16.82
CA ASN A 95 -2.76 4.10 17.84
C ASN A 95 -3.89 5.13 17.69
N LYS A 96 -3.57 6.41 17.47
CA LYS A 96 -4.57 7.46 17.16
C LYS A 96 -5.40 7.10 15.93
N ARG A 97 -4.73 6.67 14.85
CA ARG A 97 -5.40 6.23 13.62
C ARG A 97 -6.28 5.00 13.84
N SER A 98 -5.82 4.03 14.62
CA SER A 98 -6.58 2.83 15.01
C SER A 98 -7.86 3.20 15.77
N MET A 99 -7.79 4.16 16.68
CA MET A 99 -8.96 4.68 17.40
C MET A 99 -9.96 5.38 16.48
N GLN A 100 -9.50 6.16 15.50
CA GLN A 100 -10.38 6.76 14.48
C GLN A 100 -11.11 5.67 13.68
N ILE A 101 -10.39 4.64 13.24
CA ILE A 101 -10.97 3.51 12.48
C ILE A 101 -12.03 2.78 13.32
N LEU A 102 -11.79 2.59 14.62
CA LEU A 102 -12.74 2.01 15.57
C LEU A 102 -14.03 2.84 15.67
N ILE A 103 -13.90 4.16 15.84
CA ILE A 103 -15.05 5.09 15.93
C ILE A 103 -15.85 5.07 14.62
N ASP A 104 -15.19 5.15 13.47
CA ASP A 104 -15.81 5.13 12.14
C ASP A 104 -16.51 3.80 11.81
N SER A 105 -16.12 2.71 12.48
CA SER A 105 -16.71 1.39 12.30
C SER A 105 -17.91 1.18 13.22
N ASN A 106 -17.83 1.66 14.45
CA ASN A 106 -18.92 1.57 15.43
C ASN A 106 -20.12 2.45 15.04
N SER A 107 -19.90 3.57 14.34
CA SER A 107 -20.99 4.40 13.79
C SER A 107 -21.78 3.70 12.67
N LYS A 108 -21.23 2.62 12.08
CA LYS A 108 -21.79 1.94 10.91
C LYS A 108 -22.40 0.56 11.20
N ASN A 109 -22.02 -0.11 12.29
CA ASN A 109 -22.38 -1.52 12.54
C ASN A 109 -22.99 -1.77 13.94
N SER A 110 -24.31 -1.92 13.99
CA SER A 110 -25.06 -2.35 15.18
C SER A 110 -25.17 -3.88 15.36
N ASN A 111 -24.55 -4.72 14.52
CA ASN A 111 -24.67 -6.19 14.65
C ASN A 111 -23.40 -7.00 14.27
N LYS A 112 -22.85 -7.69 15.29
CA LYS A 112 -22.06 -8.95 15.34
C LYS A 112 -21.15 -9.35 14.14
N LYS A 113 -19.87 -8.92 14.16
CA LYS A 113 -18.62 -9.70 13.90
C LYS A 113 -17.34 -8.84 14.09
N VAL A 114 -17.38 -7.94 15.07
CA VAL A 114 -16.61 -6.67 15.05
C VAL A 114 -15.08 -6.83 15.19
N ASN A 115 -14.57 -7.80 15.96
CA ASN A 115 -13.15 -7.82 16.31
C ASN A 115 -12.18 -8.29 15.20
N PHE A 116 -12.53 -9.30 14.40
CA PHE A 116 -11.60 -9.78 13.37
C PHE A 116 -11.52 -8.81 12.19
N ASP A 117 -12.64 -8.20 11.84
CA ASP A 117 -12.73 -7.26 10.72
C ASP A 117 -12.02 -5.93 11.05
N ILE A 118 -12.11 -5.45 12.29
CA ILE A 118 -11.47 -4.19 12.67
C ILE A 118 -9.94 -4.29 12.69
N THR A 119 -9.39 -5.38 13.21
CA THR A 119 -7.94 -5.60 13.21
C THR A 119 -7.40 -5.70 11.79
N LYS A 120 -8.13 -6.39 10.89
CA LYS A 120 -7.81 -6.44 9.46
C LYS A 120 -7.84 -5.03 8.84
N ARG A 121 -8.87 -4.24 9.14
CA ARG A 121 -9.02 -2.86 8.63
C ARG A 121 -7.89 -1.94 9.09
N ILE A 122 -7.47 -2.03 10.36
CA ILE A 122 -6.33 -1.28 10.91
C ILE A 122 -5.03 -1.69 10.21
N SER A 123 -4.75 -2.99 10.13
CA SER A 123 -3.51 -3.53 9.53
C SER A 123 -3.37 -3.29 8.02
N LYS A 124 -4.45 -2.86 7.38
CA LYS A 124 -4.53 -2.55 5.95
C LYS A 124 -4.92 -1.10 5.68
N ASP A 125 -4.88 -0.24 6.71
CA ASP A 125 -5.21 1.16 6.56
C ASP A 125 -4.17 1.85 5.65
N PRO A 126 -4.59 2.54 4.59
CA PRO A 126 -3.68 3.19 3.65
C PRO A 126 -2.72 4.20 4.29
N THR A 127 -3.18 4.94 5.30
CA THR A 127 -2.34 5.92 5.99
C THR A 127 -1.22 5.21 6.75
N ILE A 128 -1.58 4.19 7.54
CA ILE A 128 -0.61 3.37 8.28
C ILE A 128 0.40 2.73 7.31
N LEU A 129 -0.08 2.05 6.26
CA LEU A 129 0.81 1.35 5.33
C LEU A 129 1.72 2.31 4.54
N SER A 130 1.21 3.47 4.13
CA SER A 130 2.02 4.49 3.44
C SER A 130 3.11 5.06 4.35
N GLU A 131 2.81 5.31 5.63
CA GLU A 131 3.82 5.72 6.61
C GLU A 131 4.87 4.63 6.83
N CYS A 132 4.45 3.36 6.94
CA CYS A 132 5.37 2.24 7.10
C CYS A 132 6.33 2.12 5.91
N TYR A 133 5.81 2.27 4.68
CA TYR A 133 6.61 2.20 3.46
C TYR A 133 7.65 3.33 3.41
N ALA A 134 7.22 4.58 3.67
CA ALA A 134 8.13 5.72 3.67
C ALA A 134 9.20 5.63 4.79
N TRP A 135 8.81 5.15 5.98
CA TRP A 135 9.73 4.96 7.09
C TRP A 135 10.80 3.92 6.76
N HIS A 136 10.40 2.78 6.17
CA HIS A 136 11.33 1.73 5.72
C HIS A 136 12.37 2.26 4.74
N LEU A 137 11.91 2.97 3.70
CA LEU A 137 12.80 3.57 2.69
C LEU A 137 13.79 4.55 3.31
N ALA A 138 13.32 5.40 4.22
CA ALA A 138 14.17 6.39 4.89
C ALA A 138 15.18 5.74 5.84
N TYR A 139 14.75 4.74 6.63
CA TYR A 139 15.58 4.10 7.65
C TYR A 139 16.79 3.41 7.03
N TYR A 140 16.55 2.65 5.95
CA TYR A 140 17.61 1.95 5.23
C TYR A 140 18.27 2.79 4.14
N LYS A 141 17.81 4.02 3.91
CA LYS A 141 18.28 4.92 2.84
C LYS A 141 18.25 4.23 1.48
N GLN A 142 17.15 3.53 1.19
CA GLN A 142 17.01 2.76 -0.04
C GLN A 142 16.53 3.64 -1.19
N ASP A 143 17.09 3.38 -2.37
CA ASP A 143 16.48 3.82 -3.61
C ASP A 143 15.12 3.12 -3.78
N TYR A 144 14.22 3.76 -4.52
CA TYR A 144 12.91 3.21 -4.82
C TYR A 144 12.45 3.68 -6.19
N PHE A 145 11.55 2.91 -6.81
CA PHE A 145 10.90 3.28 -8.05
C PHE A 145 9.42 2.95 -8.02
N PHE A 146 8.68 3.61 -8.92
CA PHE A 146 7.28 3.34 -9.15
C PHE A 146 7.03 3.02 -10.62
N LYS A 147 6.10 2.09 -10.88
CA LYS A 147 5.63 1.73 -12.22
C LYS A 147 4.12 1.89 -12.27
N LEU A 148 3.65 2.80 -13.14
CA LEU A 148 2.23 2.96 -13.45
C LEU A 148 1.88 2.12 -14.68
N PHE A 149 0.86 1.29 -14.53
CA PHE A 149 0.22 0.52 -15.59
C PHE A 149 -1.05 1.27 -16.03
N ASN A 150 -1.22 1.41 -17.34
CA ASN A 150 -2.48 1.87 -17.95
C ASN A 150 -3.61 0.86 -17.64
N PRO A 151 -4.88 1.17 -17.99
CA PRO A 151 -5.97 0.23 -17.75
C PRO A 151 -5.62 -1.16 -18.27
N LEU A 152 -5.62 -2.14 -17.37
CA LEU A 152 -5.19 -3.50 -17.67
C LEU A 152 -6.20 -4.17 -18.62
N GLN A 153 -5.70 -4.82 -19.66
CA GLN A 153 -6.55 -5.52 -20.62
C GLN A 153 -6.79 -6.96 -20.15
N GLY A 154 -8.01 -7.46 -20.26
CA GLY A 154 -8.35 -8.82 -19.83
C GLY A 154 -7.52 -9.92 -20.51
N ILE A 155 -7.08 -9.70 -21.76
CA ILE A 155 -6.24 -10.64 -22.50
C ILE A 155 -4.82 -10.80 -21.93
N ASP A 156 -4.34 -9.79 -21.21
CA ASP A 156 -3.01 -9.76 -20.59
C ASP A 156 -3.05 -10.24 -19.13
N LEU A 157 -4.22 -10.65 -18.64
CA LEU A 157 -4.45 -11.05 -17.26
C LEU A 157 -4.73 -12.55 -17.15
N PRO A 158 -4.29 -13.20 -16.05
CA PRO A 158 -4.78 -14.51 -15.69
C PRO A 158 -6.31 -14.52 -15.60
N ALA A 159 -6.96 -15.56 -16.14
CA ALA A 159 -8.42 -15.63 -16.26
C ALA A 159 -9.17 -15.42 -14.93
N ASP A 160 -8.57 -15.88 -13.82
CA ASP A 160 -9.07 -15.76 -12.46
C ASP A 160 -8.93 -14.34 -11.86
N LEU A 161 -8.14 -13.47 -12.49
CA LEU A 161 -7.91 -12.08 -12.04
C LEU A 161 -8.59 -11.03 -12.92
N VAL A 162 -9.19 -11.43 -14.05
CA VAL A 162 -9.82 -10.51 -15.01
C VAL A 162 -10.88 -9.63 -14.32
N GLU A 163 -11.80 -10.22 -13.57
CA GLU A 163 -12.87 -9.46 -12.89
C GLU A 163 -12.30 -8.39 -11.94
N GLN A 164 -11.18 -8.70 -11.29
CA GLN A 164 -10.57 -7.88 -10.25
C GLN A 164 -9.68 -6.76 -10.81
N LEU A 165 -9.13 -6.93 -12.02
CA LEU A 165 -8.09 -6.03 -12.55
C LEU A 165 -8.44 -5.41 -13.91
N GLU A 166 -9.32 -6.02 -14.71
CA GLU A 166 -9.66 -5.50 -16.03
C GLU A 166 -10.19 -4.06 -15.97
N GLY A 167 -9.65 -3.21 -16.83
CA GLY A 167 -10.00 -1.80 -16.94
C GLY A 167 -9.51 -0.95 -15.77
N ARG A 168 -8.76 -1.52 -14.81
CA ARG A 168 -8.20 -0.77 -13.67
C ARG A 168 -6.77 -0.36 -13.95
N MET A 169 -6.37 0.79 -13.42
CA MET A 169 -4.98 1.23 -13.45
C MET A 169 -4.28 0.82 -12.16
N LEU A 170 -3.01 0.47 -12.27
CA LEU A 170 -2.22 -0.05 -11.16
C LEU A 170 -0.92 0.74 -11.04
N LEU A 171 -0.62 1.27 -9.87
CA LEU A 171 0.69 1.82 -9.53
C LEU A 171 1.38 0.88 -8.57
N LEU A 172 2.55 0.36 -8.93
CA LEU A 172 3.39 -0.46 -8.06
C LEU A 172 4.61 0.32 -7.62
N GLY A 173 4.95 0.26 -6.34
CA GLY A 173 6.15 0.86 -5.76
C GLY A 173 7.06 -0.20 -5.15
N PHE A 174 8.37 -0.13 -5.42
CA PHE A 174 9.37 -1.06 -4.90
C PHE A 174 10.54 -0.31 -4.26
N ASN A 175 11.12 -0.88 -3.19
CA ASN A 175 12.31 -0.35 -2.49
C ASN A 175 13.65 -0.69 -3.17
N VAL A 176 13.67 -0.72 -4.50
CA VAL A 176 14.89 -0.88 -5.30
C VAL A 176 15.02 0.26 -6.29
N LYS A 177 16.20 0.46 -6.85
CA LYS A 177 16.49 1.61 -7.73
C LYS A 177 15.65 1.65 -9.01
N ASP A 178 15.45 0.49 -9.63
CA ASP A 178 14.75 0.35 -10.90
C ASP A 178 14.31 -1.10 -11.10
N SER A 179 13.54 -1.36 -12.16
CA SER A 179 13.00 -2.68 -12.44
C SER A 179 14.08 -3.72 -12.75
N ALA A 180 15.28 -3.32 -13.20
CA ALA A 180 16.37 -4.27 -13.46
C ALA A 180 17.00 -4.84 -12.18
N LYS A 181 16.64 -4.29 -11.01
CA LYS A 181 17.02 -4.81 -9.69
C LYS A 181 15.99 -5.76 -9.09
N LEU A 182 14.85 -5.97 -9.75
CA LEU A 182 13.87 -6.95 -9.30
C LEU A 182 14.29 -8.38 -9.69
N PRO A 183 13.94 -9.39 -8.89
CA PRO A 183 14.14 -10.80 -9.24
C PRO A 183 13.05 -11.32 -10.20
N TYR A 184 12.32 -10.42 -10.86
CA TYR A 184 11.18 -10.71 -11.73
C TYR A 184 11.35 -9.98 -13.06
N ASP A 185 10.95 -10.62 -14.15
CA ASP A 185 11.08 -10.05 -15.50
C ASP A 185 10.19 -8.81 -15.70
N ASP A 186 8.99 -8.82 -15.09
CA ASP A 186 8.08 -7.67 -15.08
C ASP A 186 7.63 -7.37 -13.64
N PRO A 187 7.66 -6.09 -13.20
CA PRO A 187 7.16 -5.67 -11.89
C PRO A 187 5.71 -6.11 -11.56
N ILE A 188 4.85 -6.38 -12.54
CA ILE A 188 3.47 -6.83 -12.30
C ILE A 188 3.38 -8.28 -11.82
N ILE A 189 4.34 -9.13 -12.20
CA ILE A 189 4.32 -10.57 -11.91
C ILE A 189 4.11 -10.88 -10.42
N PRO A 190 4.94 -10.35 -9.49
CA PRO A 190 4.76 -10.65 -8.07
C PRO A 190 3.43 -10.16 -7.50
N PHE A 191 2.86 -9.08 -8.07
CA PHE A 191 1.56 -8.58 -7.66
C PHE A 191 0.43 -9.53 -8.08
N LEU A 192 0.47 -10.05 -9.31
CA LEU A 192 -0.52 -11.02 -9.79
C LEU A 192 -0.49 -12.31 -8.96
N TYR A 193 0.71 -12.82 -8.63
CA TYR A 193 0.84 -13.99 -7.75
C TYR A 193 0.24 -13.74 -6.37
N TRP A 194 0.55 -12.60 -5.75
CA TRP A 194 -0.02 -12.24 -4.46
C TRP A 194 -1.55 -12.12 -4.51
N LEU A 195 -2.09 -11.48 -5.55
CA LEU A 195 -3.53 -11.26 -5.67
C LEU A 195 -4.29 -12.57 -5.85
N LYS A 196 -3.75 -13.50 -6.66
CA LYS A 196 -4.33 -14.83 -6.87
C LYS A 196 -4.48 -15.62 -5.58
N GLU A 197 -3.47 -15.60 -4.71
CA GLU A 197 -3.54 -16.26 -3.41
C GLU A 197 -4.49 -15.59 -2.41
N TRP A 198 -4.76 -14.29 -2.60
CA TRP A 198 -5.70 -13.53 -1.76
C TRP A 198 -7.15 -13.57 -2.28
N ALA A 199 -7.33 -13.92 -3.55
CA ALA A 199 -8.61 -14.01 -4.25
C ALA A 199 -9.28 -15.39 -4.11
N GLY A 200 -8.51 -16.43 -3.85
CA GLY A 200 -9.01 -17.78 -3.53
C GLY A 200 -9.36 -17.94 -2.05
#